data_AF-A0A932FV14-F1
#
_entry.id   AF-A0A932FV14-F1
#
_cell.length_a   1.000
_cell.length_b   1.000
_cell.length_c   1.000
_cell.angle_alpha   90.00
_cell.angle_beta   90.00
_cell.angle_gamma   90.00
#
_symmetry.space_group_name_H-M   'P 1'
#
loop_
_entity.id
_entity.type
_entity.pdbx_description
1 polymer ?
#
loop_
_entity_poly.entity_id
_entity_poly.type
_entity_poly.pdbx_seq_one_letter_code
_entity_poly.pdbx_strand_id
1 'polypeptide(L)'
;MQSKQVTLFYPAQASWEFVTSPQHPGSAAVNSGTGCLTCHQGQEQTLGQKLVSHATLEPDPIPGKQPTVDVDVQAAFDDEYLYLRFEYETERPGVTHALWRYDGTKWVSWGGPKPETAPGVANSYEDRIALLFDDRNIPAYDGANIGFEKAGCFVTCHNSMRAMPNEPSAAEVRAHPYFGTGGLNQSDIRKYLLITRTETDITGGWDKPKNAEEIKALFEEGQFLDLWMWRGARSGPIGYGDDTYVLQYRLNDAGKGMFSQPAQPGFMYDASKTGFNAINESELEAKLKEFPMVSGQNVVPLDPGATFKEGDILSKYILQTPDGSRGDLLVNSTWTDGKWVVEMRRALDTGNPEDKVFTAGKTYTVGIAIFHDMVSNRRHHVSFPITFGIDADAAIKAVKIP
;
A
#
# COMPACT_ATOMS: atom_id res chain seq x y z
N MET A 1 -14.75 19.61 -11.62
CA MET A 1 -15.11 18.23 -11.23
C MET A 1 -15.63 18.24 -9.81
N GLN A 2 -16.73 17.54 -9.52
CA GLN A 2 -17.25 17.46 -8.16
C GLN A 2 -16.29 16.64 -7.28
N SER A 3 -15.93 17.16 -6.11
CA SER A 3 -15.17 16.41 -5.11
C SER A 3 -16.12 15.55 -4.29
N LYS A 4 -15.73 14.31 -4.02
CA LYS A 4 -16.38 13.42 -3.06
C LYS A 4 -15.44 13.22 -1.87
N GLN A 5 -15.85 13.71 -0.70
CA GLN A 5 -15.16 13.39 0.53
C GLN A 5 -15.48 11.95 0.96
N VAL A 6 -14.44 11.20 1.32
CA VAL A 6 -14.50 9.83 1.84
C VAL A 6 -13.77 9.81 3.19
N THR A 7 -14.49 9.44 4.25
CA THR A 7 -13.89 9.21 5.57
C THR A 7 -13.37 7.78 5.62
N LEU A 8 -12.06 7.62 5.87
CA LEU A 8 -11.43 6.33 6.15
C LEU A 8 -11.25 6.18 7.65
N PHE A 9 -11.22 4.95 8.15
CA PHE A 9 -11.02 4.65 9.57
C PHE A 9 -9.87 3.68 9.79
N TYR A 10 -9.27 3.76 10.97
CA TYR A 10 -8.23 2.83 11.40
C TYR A 10 -8.85 1.48 11.83
N PRO A 11 -8.53 0.34 11.17
CA PRO A 11 -9.22 -0.92 11.39
C PRO A 11 -8.58 -1.83 12.46
N ALA A 12 -7.44 -1.42 13.04
CA ALA A 12 -6.64 -2.25 13.95
C ALA A 12 -6.32 -3.65 13.33
N GLN A 13 -6.39 -4.74 14.11
CA GLN A 13 -6.26 -6.12 13.62
C GLN A 13 -7.63 -6.80 13.36
N ALA A 14 -8.62 -6.07 12.85
CA ALA A 14 -9.89 -6.65 12.41
C ALA A 14 -9.75 -7.39 11.06
N SER A 15 -9.09 -8.55 11.09
CA SER A 15 -8.91 -9.44 9.92
C SER A 15 -10.20 -10.10 9.45
N TRP A 16 -10.15 -10.75 8.28
CA TRP A 16 -11.22 -11.63 7.79
C TRP A 16 -11.62 -12.67 8.83
N GLU A 17 -10.62 -13.29 9.48
CA GLU A 17 -10.85 -14.32 10.48
C GLU A 17 -11.53 -13.75 11.74
N PHE A 18 -11.34 -12.47 12.08
CA PHE A 18 -12.11 -11.83 13.14
C PHE A 18 -13.55 -11.50 12.69
N VAL A 19 -13.73 -10.89 11.52
CA VAL A 19 -15.07 -10.43 11.08
C VAL A 19 -16.05 -11.59 10.81
N THR A 20 -15.52 -12.78 10.52
CA THR A 20 -16.30 -14.01 10.30
C THR A 20 -16.40 -14.89 11.54
N SER A 21 -15.71 -14.57 12.64
CA SER A 21 -15.74 -15.38 13.87
C SER A 21 -16.79 -14.92 14.89
N PRO A 22 -17.15 -15.78 15.87
CA PRO A 22 -18.08 -15.42 16.95
C PRO A 22 -17.64 -14.21 17.80
N GLN A 23 -16.37 -13.79 17.72
CA GLN A 23 -15.88 -12.59 18.43
C GLN A 23 -16.41 -11.30 17.78
N HIS A 24 -16.75 -11.32 16.50
CA HIS A 24 -17.43 -10.21 15.84
C HIS A 24 -18.95 -10.36 16.01
N PRO A 25 -19.66 -9.39 16.63
CA PRO A 25 -21.10 -9.48 16.86
C PRO A 25 -21.94 -9.66 15.60
N GLY A 26 -21.46 -9.19 14.44
CA GLY A 26 -22.13 -9.29 13.14
C GLY A 26 -21.75 -10.53 12.32
N SER A 27 -20.94 -11.45 12.84
CA SER A 27 -20.37 -12.57 12.06
C SER A 27 -21.41 -13.48 11.40
N ALA A 28 -22.52 -13.79 12.07
CA ALA A 28 -23.60 -14.58 11.46
C ALA A 28 -24.18 -13.92 10.20
N ALA A 29 -24.33 -12.58 10.21
CA ALA A 29 -24.83 -11.82 9.06
C ALA A 29 -23.79 -11.79 7.93
N VAL A 30 -22.51 -11.56 8.27
CA VAL A 30 -21.38 -11.57 7.32
C VAL A 30 -21.27 -12.93 6.63
N ASN A 31 -21.28 -14.02 7.40
CA ASN A 31 -21.23 -15.39 6.89
C ASN A 31 -22.45 -15.75 6.01
N SER A 32 -23.57 -15.05 6.20
CA SER A 32 -24.78 -15.19 5.37
C SER A 32 -24.80 -14.28 4.13
N GLY A 33 -23.74 -13.50 3.87
CA GLY A 33 -23.66 -12.66 2.68
C GLY A 33 -24.01 -11.17 2.89
N THR A 34 -24.17 -10.73 4.14
CA THR A 34 -24.48 -9.33 4.48
C THR A 34 -23.21 -8.49 4.40
N GLY A 35 -23.24 -7.40 3.63
CA GLY A 35 -22.10 -6.49 3.47
C GLY A 35 -21.85 -5.63 4.71
N CYS A 36 -20.61 -5.16 4.86
CA CYS A 36 -20.18 -4.38 6.02
C CYS A 36 -21.00 -3.11 6.22
N LEU A 37 -21.31 -2.40 5.12
CA LEU A 37 -22.05 -1.14 5.16
C LEU A 37 -23.49 -1.30 5.65
N THR A 38 -24.10 -2.48 5.54
CA THR A 38 -25.45 -2.72 6.09
C THR A 38 -25.51 -2.44 7.60
N CYS A 39 -24.43 -2.73 8.33
CA CYS A 39 -24.34 -2.52 9.77
C CYS A 39 -23.53 -1.28 10.16
N HIS A 40 -22.56 -0.88 9.32
CA HIS A 40 -21.55 0.12 9.63
C HIS A 40 -21.62 1.42 8.82
N GLN A 41 -22.70 1.64 8.05
CA GLN A 41 -22.89 2.91 7.33
C GLN A 41 -22.77 4.11 8.27
N GLY A 42 -21.84 5.02 7.97
CA GLY A 42 -21.61 6.24 8.74
C GLY A 42 -20.95 6.03 10.11
N GLN A 43 -20.39 4.83 10.37
CA GLN A 43 -19.75 4.51 11.65
C GLN A 43 -18.22 4.65 11.63
N GLU A 44 -17.61 5.12 10.55
CA GLU A 44 -16.17 5.22 10.36
C GLU A 44 -15.48 5.92 11.55
N GLN A 45 -16.01 7.07 11.97
CA GLN A 45 -15.52 7.80 13.15
C GLN A 45 -15.61 6.98 14.44
N THR A 46 -16.77 6.36 14.68
CA THR A 46 -17.01 5.59 15.91
C THR A 46 -16.16 4.32 15.95
N LEU A 47 -16.01 3.64 14.81
CA LEU A 47 -15.15 2.46 14.67
C LEU A 47 -13.69 2.83 14.87
N GLY A 48 -13.20 3.86 14.17
CA GLY A 48 -11.84 4.35 14.32
C GLY A 48 -11.50 4.66 15.78
N GLN A 49 -12.35 5.41 16.48
CA GLN A 49 -12.15 5.74 17.90
C GLN A 49 -12.10 4.52 18.82
N LYS A 50 -12.93 3.51 18.55
CA LYS A 50 -12.93 2.26 19.32
C LYS A 50 -11.69 1.41 19.02
N LEU A 51 -11.22 1.42 17.77
CA LEU A 51 -10.19 0.51 17.27
C LEU A 51 -8.76 0.99 17.53
N VAL A 52 -8.49 2.30 17.55
CA VAL A 52 -7.13 2.85 17.80
C VAL A 52 -6.49 2.44 19.12
N SER A 53 -7.29 2.01 20.10
CA SER A 53 -6.81 1.52 21.40
C SER A 53 -7.63 0.32 21.88
N HIS A 54 -8.14 -0.50 20.95
CA HIS A 54 -8.97 -1.65 21.31
C HIS A 54 -8.14 -2.69 22.07
N ALA A 55 -8.62 -3.11 23.24
CA ALA A 55 -7.86 -3.95 24.17
C ALA A 55 -7.31 -5.26 23.57
N THR A 56 -7.99 -5.84 22.59
CA THR A 56 -7.60 -7.11 21.96
C THR A 56 -7.24 -7.00 20.48
N LEU A 57 -7.73 -5.98 19.78
CA LEU A 57 -7.50 -5.83 18.33
C LEU A 57 -6.36 -4.87 18.03
N GLU A 58 -5.93 -4.08 19.02
CA GLU A 58 -4.78 -3.20 18.92
C GLU A 58 -3.82 -3.49 20.08
N PRO A 59 -3.00 -4.55 19.97
CA PRO A 59 -2.11 -4.98 21.06
C PRO A 59 -0.96 -3.98 21.32
N ASP A 60 -0.63 -3.14 20.36
CA ASP A 60 0.50 -2.21 20.39
C ASP A 60 0.10 -0.82 19.83
N PRO A 61 -0.81 -0.10 20.52
CA PRO A 61 -1.40 1.15 20.05
C PRO A 61 -0.36 2.25 19.84
N ILE A 62 -0.50 3.03 18.77
CA ILE A 62 0.36 4.19 18.50
C ILE A 62 -0.20 5.41 19.25
N PRO A 63 0.59 6.05 20.15
CA PRO A 63 0.16 7.26 20.83
C PRO A 63 -0.25 8.35 19.84
N GLY A 64 -1.45 8.92 20.03
CA GLY A 64 -1.97 9.98 19.17
C GLY A 64 -2.44 9.53 17.78
N LYS A 65 -2.53 8.21 17.52
CA LYS A 65 -3.03 7.72 16.23
C LYS A 65 -4.43 8.26 15.95
N GLN A 66 -4.57 8.94 14.82
CA GLN A 66 -5.86 9.48 14.39
C GLN A 66 -6.84 8.32 14.12
N PRO A 67 -8.09 8.41 14.60
CA PRO A 67 -9.09 7.36 14.36
C PRO A 67 -9.53 7.30 12.90
N THR A 68 -9.51 8.44 12.23
CA THR A 68 -10.00 8.63 10.86
C THR A 68 -9.09 9.56 10.07
N VAL A 69 -9.27 9.53 8.75
CA VAL A 69 -8.72 10.52 7.83
C VAL A 69 -9.77 10.78 6.76
N ASP A 70 -10.05 12.06 6.50
CA ASP A 70 -10.93 12.46 5.40
C ASP A 70 -10.09 12.69 4.15
N VAL A 71 -10.55 12.13 3.04
CA VAL A 71 -9.88 12.23 1.74
C VAL A 71 -10.88 12.79 0.73
N ASP A 72 -10.55 13.92 0.13
CA ASP A 72 -11.28 14.46 -0.99
C ASP A 72 -10.83 13.78 -2.28
N VAL A 73 -11.77 13.13 -2.96
CA VAL A 73 -11.52 12.37 -4.19
C VAL A 73 -12.22 13.02 -5.36
N GLN A 74 -11.48 13.24 -6.45
CA GLN A 74 -12.01 13.63 -7.74
C GLN A 74 -11.56 12.63 -8.80
N ALA A 75 -12.42 12.36 -9.77
CA ALA A 75 -12.10 11.48 -10.88
C ALA A 75 -12.58 12.07 -12.20
N ALA A 76 -11.80 11.86 -13.26
CA ALA A 76 -12.14 12.19 -14.63
C ALA A 76 -11.55 11.18 -15.59
N PHE A 77 -12.04 11.16 -16.81
CA PHE A 77 -11.47 10.35 -17.88
C PHE A 77 -11.62 11.05 -19.23
N ASP A 78 -10.74 10.76 -20.17
CA ASP A 78 -10.90 11.12 -21.59
C ASP A 78 -11.02 9.84 -22.43
N ASP A 79 -10.74 9.90 -23.73
CA ASP A 79 -10.83 8.72 -24.60
C ASP A 79 -9.69 7.70 -24.36
N GLU A 80 -8.64 8.05 -23.61
CA GLU A 80 -7.44 7.24 -23.43
C GLU A 80 -7.11 6.96 -21.95
N TYR A 81 -7.33 7.93 -21.05
CA TYR A 81 -6.81 7.91 -19.68
C TYR A 81 -7.90 8.06 -18.62
N LEU A 82 -7.67 7.39 -17.48
CA LEU A 82 -8.30 7.66 -16.20
C LEU A 82 -7.41 8.59 -15.38
N TYR A 83 -8.03 9.60 -14.78
CA TYR A 83 -7.40 10.57 -13.89
C TYR A 83 -8.06 10.51 -12.52
N LEU A 84 -7.25 10.37 -11.47
CA LEU A 84 -7.70 10.42 -10.08
C LEU A 84 -6.93 11.50 -9.33
N ARG A 85 -7.62 12.30 -8.53
CA ARG A 85 -7.01 13.28 -7.63
C ARG A 85 -7.47 13.02 -6.21
N PHE A 86 -6.50 13.00 -5.30
CA PHE A 86 -6.69 12.81 -3.86
C PHE A 86 -6.13 14.03 -3.13
N GLU A 87 -6.88 14.52 -2.15
CA GLU A 87 -6.41 15.55 -1.22
C GLU A 87 -6.71 15.11 0.22
N TYR A 88 -5.70 15.18 1.09
CA TYR A 88 -5.85 14.86 2.52
C TYR A 88 -4.84 15.60 3.37
N GLU A 89 -5.20 15.83 4.64
CA GLU A 89 -4.35 16.49 5.62
C GLU A 89 -3.34 15.51 6.24
N THR A 90 -2.11 15.98 6.40
CA THR A 90 -1.07 15.28 7.14
C THR A 90 -0.09 16.29 7.72
N GLU A 91 0.29 16.10 8.99
CA GLU A 91 1.21 16.99 9.69
C GLU A 91 2.57 17.09 9.01
N ARG A 92 3.00 15.99 8.37
CA ARG A 92 4.28 15.86 7.68
C ARG A 92 4.09 15.24 6.30
N PRO A 93 4.94 15.59 5.33
CA PRO A 93 4.84 15.05 3.98
C PRO A 93 5.13 13.54 3.90
N GLY A 94 5.88 12.93 4.83
CA GLY A 94 6.16 11.49 4.73
C GLY A 94 7.01 11.15 3.48
N VAL A 95 8.06 11.92 3.22
CA VAL A 95 9.02 11.73 2.10
C VAL A 95 10.25 10.91 2.49
N THR A 96 10.22 10.30 3.67
CA THR A 96 11.31 9.48 4.22
C THR A 96 10.95 8.01 4.17
N HIS A 97 11.93 7.11 4.19
CA HIS A 97 11.71 5.67 4.44
C HIS A 97 12.81 5.15 5.38
N ALA A 98 13.22 3.90 5.27
CA ALA A 98 14.39 3.35 5.96
C ALA A 98 15.66 4.08 5.49
N LEU A 99 16.55 4.36 6.45
CA LEU A 99 17.73 5.19 6.25
C LEU A 99 19.01 4.45 6.64
N TRP A 100 20.14 4.91 6.11
CA TRP A 100 21.45 4.69 6.67
C TRP A 100 21.86 5.94 7.45
N ARG A 101 22.39 5.78 8.67
CA ARG A 101 23.01 6.86 9.45
C ARG A 101 24.46 6.52 9.71
N TYR A 102 25.36 7.49 9.54
CA TYR A 102 26.76 7.33 9.89
C TYR A 102 26.93 7.52 11.40
N ASP A 103 27.48 6.52 12.09
CA ASP A 103 27.68 6.54 13.55
C ASP A 103 29.01 7.16 14.00
N GLY A 104 29.74 7.79 13.06
CA GLY A 104 31.10 8.29 13.28
C GLY A 104 32.20 7.29 12.87
N THR A 105 31.85 6.03 12.65
CA THR A 105 32.77 4.98 12.17
C THR A 105 32.27 4.25 10.94
N LYS A 106 30.97 3.94 10.91
CA LYS A 106 30.32 3.17 9.84
C LYS A 106 28.87 3.59 9.66
N TRP A 107 28.30 3.16 8.54
CA TRP A 107 26.90 3.28 8.26
C TRP A 107 26.11 2.18 8.97
N VAL A 108 25.04 2.57 9.68
CA VAL A 108 24.13 1.66 10.38
C VAL A 108 22.68 1.91 9.94
N SER A 109 21.84 0.88 10.05
CA SER A 109 20.40 1.02 9.83
C SER A 109 19.82 2.07 10.79
N TRP A 110 19.04 2.99 10.27
CA TRP A 110 18.40 4.05 11.03
C TRP A 110 16.98 4.31 10.54
N GLY A 111 16.19 4.93 11.41
CA GLY A 111 14.79 5.20 11.12
C GLY A 111 13.90 3.95 11.17
N GLY A 112 12.66 4.11 10.73
CA GLY A 112 11.67 3.04 10.71
C GLY A 112 10.24 3.51 10.95
N PRO A 113 9.25 2.62 10.77
CA PRO A 113 7.87 2.96 11.05
C PRO A 113 7.55 2.95 12.55
N LYS A 114 6.52 3.70 12.95
CA LYS A 114 5.89 3.53 14.27
C LYS A 114 5.06 2.23 14.32
N PRO A 115 4.98 1.56 15.49
CA PRO A 115 5.80 1.75 16.69
C PRO A 115 7.08 0.89 16.68
N GLU A 116 7.43 0.29 15.54
CA GLU A 116 8.51 -0.69 15.38
C GLU A 116 9.92 -0.08 15.52
N THR A 117 10.04 1.25 15.41
CA THR A 117 11.32 1.96 15.53
C THR A 117 11.92 1.84 16.92
N ALA A 118 13.24 1.58 16.97
CA ALA A 118 13.96 1.37 18.22
C ALA A 118 13.94 2.64 19.12
N PRO A 119 13.98 2.49 20.45
CA PRO A 119 14.06 3.62 21.37
C PRO A 119 15.27 4.54 21.07
N GLY A 120 15.04 5.85 21.05
CA GLY A 120 16.07 6.85 20.75
C GLY A 120 16.38 7.04 19.27
N VAL A 121 15.72 6.30 18.38
CA VAL A 121 15.80 6.46 16.92
C VAL A 121 14.60 7.27 16.44
N ALA A 122 14.83 8.28 15.60
CA ALA A 122 13.75 9.04 14.99
C ALA A 122 12.92 8.15 14.06
N ASN A 123 11.59 8.22 14.14
CA ASN A 123 10.73 7.51 13.17
C ASN A 123 10.94 8.10 11.76
N SER A 124 10.89 7.22 10.77
CA SER A 124 10.93 7.59 9.35
C SER A 124 10.16 6.55 8.53
N TYR A 125 9.05 6.98 7.94
CA TYR A 125 8.33 6.17 6.97
C TYR A 125 7.53 7.05 6.04
N GLU A 126 7.20 6.48 4.89
CA GLU A 126 6.58 7.24 3.82
C GLU A 126 5.06 7.29 3.97
N ASP A 127 4.48 8.40 3.53
CA ASP A 127 3.05 8.49 3.27
C ASP A 127 2.72 7.71 2.00
N ARG A 128 1.53 7.09 1.96
CA ARG A 128 1.08 6.28 0.82
C ARG A 128 -0.42 6.37 0.62
N ILE A 129 -0.83 6.28 -0.64
CA ILE A 129 -2.20 5.99 -1.06
C ILE A 129 -2.16 4.61 -1.70
N ALA A 130 -3.13 3.76 -1.38
CA ALA A 130 -3.34 2.50 -2.09
C ALA A 130 -4.80 2.38 -2.53
N LEU A 131 -5.01 1.91 -3.75
CA LEU A 131 -6.32 1.68 -4.34
C LEU A 131 -6.43 0.21 -4.74
N LEU A 132 -7.49 -0.47 -4.32
CA LEU A 132 -7.82 -1.82 -4.77
C LEU A 132 -9.05 -1.79 -5.65
N PHE A 133 -8.93 -2.12 -6.94
CA PHE A 133 -10.05 -2.17 -7.86
C PHE A 133 -10.53 -3.59 -8.13
N ASP A 134 -11.85 -3.73 -8.14
CA ASP A 134 -12.57 -4.94 -8.55
C ASP A 134 -13.64 -4.59 -9.57
N ASP A 135 -13.72 -5.39 -10.64
CA ASP A 135 -14.64 -5.23 -11.76
C ASP A 135 -15.74 -6.31 -11.81
N ARG A 136 -15.73 -7.29 -10.89
CA ARG A 136 -16.60 -8.47 -10.98
C ARG A 136 -17.13 -9.04 -9.67
N ASN A 137 -16.93 -8.34 -8.54
CA ASN A 137 -17.30 -8.80 -7.20
C ASN A 137 -16.64 -10.15 -6.88
N ILE A 138 -15.31 -10.16 -6.79
CA ILE A 138 -14.54 -11.36 -6.48
C ILE A 138 -15.05 -11.95 -5.16
N PRO A 139 -15.51 -13.22 -5.16
CA PRO A 139 -16.02 -13.87 -3.96
C PRO A 139 -14.90 -14.03 -2.93
N ALA A 140 -15.23 -13.98 -1.64
CA ALA A 140 -14.24 -14.14 -0.59
C ALA A 140 -13.50 -15.49 -0.74
N TYR A 141 -14.25 -16.57 -0.92
CA TYR A 141 -13.76 -17.93 -1.17
C TYR A 141 -14.76 -18.69 -2.06
N ASP A 142 -14.43 -19.92 -2.48
CA ASP A 142 -15.30 -20.73 -3.33
C ASP A 142 -16.69 -20.94 -2.68
N GLY A 143 -17.76 -20.53 -3.38
CA GLY A 143 -19.13 -20.63 -2.88
C GLY A 143 -19.52 -19.62 -1.79
N ALA A 144 -18.69 -18.60 -1.53
CA ALA A 144 -19.04 -17.54 -0.59
C ALA A 144 -20.26 -16.73 -1.05
N ASN A 145 -21.12 -16.37 -0.10
CA ASN A 145 -22.26 -15.46 -0.34
C ASN A 145 -21.87 -13.98 -0.24
N ILE A 146 -20.59 -13.70 -0.08
CA ILE A 146 -19.99 -12.38 0.09
C ILE A 146 -18.70 -12.28 -0.73
N GLY A 147 -18.47 -11.11 -1.31
CA GLY A 147 -17.28 -10.80 -2.09
C GLY A 147 -16.80 -9.39 -1.83
N PHE A 148 -15.84 -8.93 -2.63
CA PHE A 148 -15.18 -7.65 -2.47
C PHE A 148 -16.15 -6.46 -2.54
N GLU A 149 -17.23 -6.52 -3.33
CA GLU A 149 -18.24 -5.45 -3.40
C GLU A 149 -18.88 -5.16 -2.03
N LYS A 150 -19.04 -6.21 -1.21
CA LYS A 150 -19.75 -6.14 0.08
C LYS A 150 -18.82 -6.06 1.28
N ALA A 151 -17.63 -6.65 1.19
CA ALA A 151 -16.65 -6.72 2.27
C ALA A 151 -15.42 -5.84 2.05
N GLY A 152 -15.20 -5.31 0.84
CA GLY A 152 -14.04 -4.49 0.51
C GLY A 152 -12.71 -5.17 0.82
N CYS A 153 -11.73 -4.38 1.27
CA CYS A 153 -10.38 -4.86 1.51
C CYS A 153 -10.24 -5.94 2.60
N PHE A 154 -11.28 -6.18 3.41
CA PHE A 154 -11.29 -7.22 4.45
C PHE A 154 -11.11 -8.62 3.87
N VAL A 155 -11.55 -8.89 2.63
CA VAL A 155 -11.35 -10.19 1.95
C VAL A 155 -9.88 -10.50 1.62
N THR A 156 -8.99 -9.53 1.84
CA THR A 156 -7.53 -9.65 1.62
C THR A 156 -6.70 -9.40 2.87
N CYS A 157 -7.34 -9.32 4.04
CA CYS A 157 -6.70 -8.99 5.31
C CYS A 157 -6.77 -10.22 6.24
N HIS A 158 -5.62 -10.85 6.50
CA HIS A 158 -5.59 -12.13 7.21
C HIS A 158 -4.62 -12.09 8.39
N ASN A 159 -4.88 -12.94 9.39
CA ASN A 159 -4.06 -13.06 10.58
C ASN A 159 -2.61 -13.47 10.31
N SER A 160 -2.35 -14.15 9.19
CA SER A 160 -1.01 -14.58 8.76
C SER A 160 -0.16 -13.48 8.12
N MET A 161 -0.74 -12.33 7.80
CA MET A 161 0.01 -11.28 7.12
C MET A 161 1.04 -10.62 8.04
N ARG A 162 2.05 -10.00 7.45
CA ARG A 162 3.06 -9.28 8.22
C ARG A 162 2.46 -8.24 9.19
N ALA A 163 2.95 -8.23 10.42
CA ALA A 163 2.48 -7.47 11.58
C ALA A 163 1.06 -7.83 12.07
N MET A 164 0.51 -8.98 11.71
CA MET A 164 -0.79 -9.51 12.19
C MET A 164 -0.60 -10.66 13.22
N PRO A 165 -1.62 -11.05 13.99
CA PRO A 165 -1.46 -11.92 15.18
C PRO A 165 -0.78 -13.28 14.95
N ASN A 166 -0.93 -13.86 13.77
CA ASN A 166 -0.44 -15.20 13.43
C ASN A 166 0.55 -15.15 12.26
N GLU A 167 1.34 -14.07 12.16
CA GLU A 167 2.40 -13.94 11.14
C GLU A 167 3.39 -15.13 11.24
N PRO A 168 3.58 -15.92 10.16
CA PRO A 168 4.58 -16.96 10.14
C PRO A 168 5.98 -16.36 10.09
N SER A 169 6.94 -17.03 10.71
CA SER A 169 8.33 -16.61 10.67
C SER A 169 8.92 -16.67 9.27
N ALA A 170 9.93 -15.84 9.01
CA ALA A 170 10.65 -15.87 7.73
C ALA A 170 11.26 -17.25 7.41
N ALA A 171 11.59 -18.05 8.42
CA ALA A 171 12.10 -19.40 8.23
C ALA A 171 11.00 -20.35 7.72
N GLU A 172 9.79 -20.28 8.30
CA GLU A 172 8.63 -21.06 7.86
C GLU A 172 8.25 -20.71 6.42
N VAL A 173 8.16 -19.41 6.09
CA VAL A 173 7.82 -18.98 4.73
C VAL A 173 8.88 -19.42 3.73
N ARG A 174 10.18 -19.28 4.04
CA ARG A 174 11.27 -19.72 3.15
C ARG A 174 11.30 -21.23 2.93
N ALA A 175 10.87 -22.01 3.92
CA ALA A 175 10.81 -23.48 3.83
C ALA A 175 9.58 -23.98 3.06
N HIS A 176 8.54 -23.16 2.93
CA HIS A 176 7.31 -23.53 2.23
C HIS A 176 7.57 -23.78 0.72
N PRO A 177 7.07 -24.87 0.12
CA PRO A 177 7.36 -25.21 -1.28
C PRO A 177 6.85 -24.17 -2.29
N TYR A 178 5.65 -23.62 -2.06
CA TYR A 178 5.06 -22.60 -2.92
C TYR A 178 5.60 -21.18 -2.69
N PHE A 179 5.60 -20.67 -1.45
CA PHE A 179 6.02 -19.29 -1.16
C PHE A 179 7.52 -19.11 -0.99
N GLY A 180 8.23 -20.15 -0.55
CA GLY A 180 9.65 -20.09 -0.22
C GLY A 180 10.58 -20.10 -1.43
N THR A 181 11.84 -20.44 -1.20
CA THR A 181 12.93 -20.31 -2.20
C THR A 181 12.73 -21.16 -3.45
N GLY A 182 11.95 -22.24 -3.36
CA GLY A 182 11.61 -23.11 -4.49
C GLY A 182 10.44 -22.63 -5.36
N GLY A 183 9.72 -21.58 -4.94
CA GLY A 183 8.57 -21.03 -5.65
C GLY A 183 8.66 -19.52 -5.79
N LEU A 184 7.82 -18.77 -5.07
CA LEU A 184 7.75 -17.31 -5.17
C LEU A 184 8.94 -16.57 -4.52
N ASN A 185 9.86 -17.28 -3.86
CA ASN A 185 11.05 -16.75 -3.20
C ASN A 185 10.75 -15.61 -2.20
N GLN A 186 9.71 -15.79 -1.40
CA GLN A 186 9.28 -14.85 -0.37
C GLN A 186 9.81 -15.23 1.01
N SER A 187 9.75 -14.27 1.92
CA SER A 187 10.07 -14.48 3.34
C SER A 187 9.06 -13.85 4.29
N ASP A 188 7.95 -13.34 3.76
CA ASP A 188 6.82 -12.76 4.48
C ASP A 188 5.51 -13.10 3.76
N ILE A 189 4.39 -13.03 4.49
CA ILE A 189 3.05 -13.11 3.91
C ILE A 189 2.45 -11.70 3.78
N ARG A 190 1.91 -11.41 2.60
CA ARG A 190 1.26 -10.14 2.25
C ARG A 190 -0.20 -10.39 1.92
N LYS A 191 -0.90 -9.39 1.36
CA LYS A 191 -2.28 -9.54 0.91
C LYS A 191 -2.41 -10.72 -0.07
N TYR A 192 -3.51 -11.45 0.05
CA TYR A 192 -3.92 -12.51 -0.87
C TYR A 192 -5.44 -12.64 -0.83
N LEU A 193 -6.06 -13.30 -1.82
CA LEU A 193 -7.48 -13.60 -1.87
C LEU A 193 -7.75 -15.02 -1.35
N LEU A 194 -8.77 -15.25 -0.51
CA LEU A 194 -9.03 -16.60 0.02
C LEU A 194 -9.49 -17.59 -1.05
N ILE A 195 -10.08 -17.14 -2.16
CA ILE A 195 -10.39 -18.00 -3.31
C ILE A 195 -9.15 -18.70 -3.90
N THR A 196 -7.95 -18.23 -3.57
CA THR A 196 -6.68 -18.86 -3.97
C THR A 196 -6.20 -19.94 -3.01
N ARG A 197 -6.99 -20.26 -1.97
CA ARG A 197 -6.68 -21.28 -0.96
C ARG A 197 -7.57 -22.49 -1.14
N THR A 198 -7.04 -23.67 -0.84
CA THR A 198 -7.81 -24.93 -0.84
C THR A 198 -8.68 -25.06 0.41
N GLU A 199 -8.22 -24.48 1.53
CA GLU A 199 -8.95 -24.37 2.78
C GLU A 199 -8.45 -23.17 3.59
N THR A 200 -9.25 -22.72 4.55
CA THR A 200 -8.93 -21.59 5.44
C THR A 200 -8.98 -22.02 6.90
N ASP A 201 -8.15 -21.42 7.73
CA ASP A 201 -8.13 -21.61 9.19
C ASP A 201 -7.93 -20.27 9.91
N ILE A 202 -7.57 -20.29 11.19
CA ILE A 202 -7.36 -19.07 12.00
C ILE A 202 -6.20 -18.19 11.49
N THR A 203 -5.36 -18.69 10.58
CA THR A 203 -4.30 -17.94 9.92
C THR A 203 -4.73 -17.42 8.54
N GLY A 204 -5.93 -17.80 8.07
CA GLY A 204 -6.42 -17.53 6.73
C GLY A 204 -5.89 -18.51 5.67
N GLY A 205 -5.32 -19.66 6.07
CA GLY A 205 -4.84 -20.70 5.16
C GLY A 205 -3.65 -20.30 4.30
N TRP A 206 -2.71 -19.51 4.85
CA TRP A 206 -1.57 -18.99 4.08
C TRP A 206 -0.70 -20.09 3.49
N ASP A 207 -0.60 -21.25 4.15
CA ASP A 207 0.21 -22.41 3.79
C ASP A 207 -0.52 -23.40 2.87
N LYS A 208 -1.72 -23.03 2.40
CA LYS A 208 -2.61 -23.92 1.63
C LYS A 208 -3.03 -23.30 0.30
N PRO A 209 -2.08 -22.83 -0.52
CA PRO A 209 -2.42 -22.29 -1.83
C PRO A 209 -2.97 -23.40 -2.74
N LYS A 210 -3.92 -23.04 -3.61
CA LYS A 210 -4.28 -23.84 -4.78
C LYS A 210 -3.04 -24.06 -5.66
N ASN A 211 -3.08 -25.08 -6.51
CA ASN A 211 -1.95 -25.40 -7.39
C ASN A 211 -1.76 -24.33 -8.49
N ALA A 212 -0.64 -24.40 -9.22
CA ALA A 212 -0.29 -23.37 -10.20
C ALA A 212 -1.31 -23.25 -11.34
N GLU A 213 -1.89 -24.37 -11.79
CA GLU A 213 -2.90 -24.42 -12.84
C GLU A 213 -4.21 -23.76 -12.40
N GLU A 214 -4.65 -24.02 -11.16
CA GLU A 214 -5.84 -23.39 -10.57
C GLU A 214 -5.64 -21.89 -10.37
N ILE A 215 -4.48 -21.45 -9.87
CA ILE A 215 -4.15 -20.03 -9.72
C ILE A 215 -4.11 -19.33 -11.08
N LYS A 216 -3.53 -19.98 -12.09
CA LYS A 216 -3.51 -19.47 -13.45
C LYS A 216 -4.93 -19.33 -14.02
N ALA A 217 -5.79 -20.32 -13.81
CA ALA A 217 -7.19 -20.25 -14.23
C ALA A 217 -7.92 -19.06 -13.59
N LEU A 218 -7.75 -18.85 -12.27
CA LEU A 218 -8.30 -17.68 -11.59
C LEU A 218 -7.81 -16.36 -12.21
N PHE A 219 -6.51 -16.25 -12.53
CA PHE A 219 -5.96 -15.07 -13.18
C PHE A 219 -6.55 -14.83 -14.58
N GLU A 220 -6.63 -15.87 -15.42
CA GLU A 220 -7.21 -15.80 -16.77
C GLU A 220 -8.72 -15.50 -16.74
N GLU A 221 -9.41 -15.94 -15.70
CA GLU A 221 -10.80 -15.58 -15.38
C GLU A 221 -10.93 -14.21 -14.72
N GLY A 222 -9.84 -13.44 -14.61
CA GLY A 222 -9.78 -12.08 -14.04
C GLY A 222 -10.08 -12.00 -12.55
N GLN A 223 -9.98 -13.09 -11.79
CA GLN A 223 -10.19 -13.16 -10.34
C GLN A 223 -9.00 -12.63 -9.53
N PHE A 224 -8.52 -11.44 -9.87
CA PHE A 224 -7.49 -10.70 -9.16
C PHE A 224 -7.95 -9.26 -8.90
N LEU A 225 -7.39 -8.59 -7.90
CA LEU A 225 -7.62 -7.16 -7.67
C LEU A 225 -6.47 -6.34 -8.23
N ASP A 226 -6.78 -5.28 -8.97
CA ASP A 226 -5.80 -4.26 -9.35
C ASP A 226 -5.37 -3.48 -8.10
N LEU A 227 -4.07 -3.20 -7.92
CA LEU A 227 -3.52 -2.51 -6.76
C LEU A 227 -2.57 -1.40 -7.18
N TRP A 228 -3.09 -0.18 -7.22
CA TRP A 228 -2.32 1.03 -7.45
C TRP A 228 -1.77 1.57 -6.14
N MET A 229 -0.51 2.02 -6.14
CA MET A 229 0.07 2.68 -4.98
C MET A 229 0.88 3.92 -5.33
N TRP A 230 0.57 5.05 -4.69
CA TRP A 230 1.54 6.15 -4.58
C TRP A 230 2.36 5.99 -3.30
N ARG A 231 3.66 6.31 -3.41
CA ARG A 231 4.64 6.20 -2.34
C ARG A 231 5.45 7.48 -2.22
N GLY A 232 5.29 8.23 -1.14
CA GLY A 232 5.88 9.56 -0.95
C GLY A 232 7.40 9.59 -1.02
N ALA A 233 8.08 8.51 -0.63
CA ALA A 233 9.55 8.42 -0.73
C ALA A 233 9.99 7.57 -1.93
N ARG A 234 9.28 6.48 -2.22
CA ARG A 234 9.77 5.43 -3.14
C ARG A 234 9.26 5.49 -4.58
N SER A 235 8.29 6.35 -4.91
CA SER A 235 7.78 6.46 -6.29
C SER A 235 7.39 7.88 -6.69
N GLY A 236 6.73 8.62 -5.79
CA GLY A 236 6.27 9.98 -6.02
C GLY A 236 7.34 10.95 -6.52
N PRO A 237 8.57 10.96 -5.94
CA PRO A 237 9.61 11.91 -6.35
C PRO A 237 10.09 11.77 -7.81
N ILE A 238 9.84 10.62 -8.46
CA ILE A 238 10.20 10.39 -9.86
C ILE A 238 8.99 10.40 -10.81
N GLY A 239 7.80 10.74 -10.32
CA GLY A 239 6.61 10.91 -11.15
C GLY A 239 5.83 9.62 -11.43
N TYR A 240 6.05 8.55 -10.65
CA TYR A 240 5.42 7.24 -10.88
C TYR A 240 4.67 6.74 -9.63
N GLY A 241 3.66 5.90 -9.85
CA GLY A 241 3.06 5.01 -8.87
C GLY A 241 3.59 3.58 -9.04
N ASP A 242 3.42 2.73 -8.04
CA ASP A 242 3.75 1.30 -8.06
C ASP A 242 2.48 0.53 -8.46
N ASP A 243 2.46 0.06 -9.72
CA ASP A 243 1.38 -0.74 -10.27
C ASP A 243 1.61 -2.24 -9.96
N THR A 244 0.61 -2.85 -9.35
CA THR A 244 0.67 -4.18 -8.74
C THR A 244 -0.70 -4.83 -8.71
N TYR A 245 -0.80 -6.12 -8.38
CA TYR A 245 -2.10 -6.78 -8.18
C TYR A 245 -2.10 -7.74 -6.98
N VAL A 246 -3.30 -8.11 -6.54
CA VAL A 246 -3.52 -9.11 -5.48
C VAL A 246 -4.24 -10.32 -6.06
N LEU A 247 -3.58 -11.48 -5.96
CA LEU A 247 -4.14 -12.80 -6.25
C LEU A 247 -3.80 -13.74 -5.08
N GLN A 248 -2.93 -14.73 -5.30
CA GLN A 248 -2.45 -15.65 -4.27
C GLN A 248 -1.44 -15.01 -3.32
N TYR A 249 -0.93 -13.85 -3.72
CA TYR A 249 -0.02 -12.97 -3.03
C TYR A 249 -0.17 -11.55 -3.59
N ARG A 250 0.47 -10.56 -2.96
CA ARG A 250 0.64 -9.24 -3.55
C ARG A 250 1.80 -9.30 -4.54
N LEU A 251 1.48 -9.38 -5.82
CA LEU A 251 2.43 -9.55 -6.92
C LEU A 251 2.73 -8.21 -7.57
N ASN A 252 3.81 -8.16 -8.34
CA ASN A 252 4.10 -6.97 -9.15
C ASN A 252 3.71 -7.26 -10.59
N ASP A 253 3.38 -6.20 -11.30
CA ASP A 253 3.18 -6.24 -12.73
C ASP A 253 4.50 -6.48 -13.45
N ALA A 254 4.42 -6.86 -14.72
CA ALA A 254 5.61 -7.13 -15.51
C ALA A 254 6.48 -5.88 -15.63
N GLY A 255 7.79 -6.06 -15.43
CA GLY A 255 8.79 -5.00 -15.58
C GLY A 255 9.48 -4.58 -14.28
N LYS A 256 10.38 -3.62 -14.42
CA LYS A 256 11.25 -3.12 -13.35
C LYS A 256 10.51 -2.08 -12.51
N GLY A 257 10.62 -2.20 -11.18
CA GLY A 257 10.02 -1.24 -10.25
C GLY A 257 10.83 0.06 -10.06
N MET A 258 10.26 0.97 -9.28
CA MET A 258 10.68 2.36 -9.10
C MET A 258 11.91 2.54 -8.21
N PHE A 259 12.36 1.47 -7.55
CA PHE A 259 13.45 1.53 -6.60
C PHE A 259 14.22 0.21 -6.49
N SER A 260 15.47 0.33 -6.07
CA SER A 260 16.28 -0.78 -5.55
C SER A 260 16.59 -0.56 -4.07
N GLN A 261 16.84 -1.65 -3.35
CA GLN A 261 17.21 -1.60 -1.93
C GLN A 261 18.48 -2.43 -1.72
N PRO A 262 19.67 -1.83 -1.86
CA PRO A 262 20.93 -2.50 -1.56
C PRO A 262 20.95 -3.01 -0.11
N ALA A 263 21.47 -4.23 0.10
CA ALA A 263 21.58 -4.83 1.44
C ALA A 263 22.58 -4.10 2.35
N GLN A 264 23.53 -3.38 1.75
CA GLN A 264 24.56 -2.58 2.39
C GLN A 264 24.58 -1.18 1.77
N PRO A 265 25.09 -0.17 2.46
CA PRO A 265 25.30 1.17 1.91
C PRO A 265 26.30 1.09 0.75
N GLY A 266 25.79 1.25 -0.48
CA GLY A 266 26.57 1.12 -1.71
C GLY A 266 26.61 2.39 -2.56
N PHE A 267 25.83 3.42 -2.18
CA PHE A 267 25.69 4.65 -2.93
C PHE A 267 25.73 5.86 -2.00
N MET A 268 26.19 6.99 -2.52
CA MET A 268 26.14 8.30 -1.88
C MET A 268 25.67 9.36 -2.88
N TYR A 269 25.41 10.58 -2.43
CA TYR A 269 25.09 11.67 -3.34
C TYR A 269 26.31 12.09 -4.15
N ASP A 270 26.09 12.46 -5.41
CA ASP A 270 27.10 13.10 -6.24
C ASP A 270 27.24 14.57 -5.84
N ALA A 271 28.28 14.90 -5.07
CA ALA A 271 28.52 16.27 -4.64
C ALA A 271 28.70 17.27 -5.79
N SER A 272 29.06 16.83 -7.01
CA SER A 272 29.10 17.73 -8.18
C SER A 272 27.71 18.16 -8.65
N LYS A 273 26.66 17.43 -8.25
CA LYS A 273 25.26 17.71 -8.58
C LYS A 273 24.50 18.35 -7.42
N THR A 274 24.73 17.86 -6.21
CA THR A 274 23.95 18.25 -5.01
C THR A 274 24.72 19.18 -4.07
N GLY A 275 26.04 19.23 -4.17
CA GLY A 275 26.91 19.96 -3.25
C GLY A 275 27.26 19.20 -1.96
N PHE A 276 26.80 17.95 -1.79
CA PHE A 276 27.08 17.14 -0.60
C PHE A 276 27.12 15.64 -0.94
N ASN A 277 27.82 14.84 -0.13
CA ASN A 277 27.87 13.38 -0.29
C ASN A 277 26.79 12.65 0.53
N ALA A 278 26.31 13.26 1.61
CA ALA A 278 25.26 12.75 2.48
C ALA A 278 24.47 13.93 3.08
N ILE A 279 23.24 13.68 3.52
CA ILE A 279 22.38 14.71 4.09
C ILE A 279 22.66 14.85 5.59
N ASN A 280 22.75 16.07 6.10
CA ASN A 280 22.74 16.29 7.55
C ASN A 280 21.37 15.92 8.14
N GLU A 281 21.34 15.16 9.24
CA GLU A 281 20.09 14.70 9.88
C GLU A 281 19.07 15.82 10.15
N SER A 282 19.51 17.03 10.49
CA SER A 282 18.61 18.17 10.75
C SER A 282 17.92 18.74 9.51
N GLU A 283 18.43 18.42 8.31
CA GLU A 283 17.92 18.91 7.02
C GLU A 283 17.24 17.78 6.21
N LEU A 284 17.06 16.60 6.80
CA LEU A 284 16.68 15.37 6.11
C LEU A 284 15.49 15.54 5.16
N GLU A 285 14.35 16.00 5.68
CA GLU A 285 13.13 16.09 4.87
C GLU A 285 13.24 17.15 3.78
N ALA A 286 13.83 18.30 4.08
CA ALA A 286 14.02 19.36 3.10
C ALA A 286 14.90 18.90 1.95
N LYS A 287 16.03 18.24 2.26
CA LYS A 287 16.96 17.73 1.25
C LYS A 287 16.44 16.52 0.48
N LEU A 288 15.64 15.65 1.09
CA LEU A 288 15.01 14.55 0.34
C LEU A 288 13.93 15.03 -0.64
N LYS A 289 13.21 16.11 -0.32
CA LYS A 289 12.27 16.74 -1.27
C LYS A 289 12.99 17.34 -2.47
N GLU A 290 14.13 17.98 -2.23
CA GLU A 290 14.91 18.67 -3.27
C GLU A 290 15.75 17.68 -4.09
N PHE A 291 16.37 16.71 -3.41
CA PHE A 291 17.32 15.76 -3.96
C PHE A 291 16.97 14.33 -3.51
N PRO A 292 15.90 13.71 -4.03
CA PRO A 292 15.70 12.27 -3.84
C PRO A 292 16.87 11.51 -4.46
N MET A 293 17.31 10.39 -3.87
CA MET A 293 18.40 9.58 -4.43
C MET A 293 17.93 8.84 -5.70
N VAL A 294 18.30 9.31 -6.89
CA VAL A 294 17.90 8.74 -8.18
C VAL A 294 19.11 8.24 -8.98
N SER A 295 19.08 6.96 -9.33
CA SER A 295 20.09 6.28 -10.15
C SER A 295 20.30 6.99 -11.48
N GLY A 296 21.57 7.23 -11.83
CA GLY A 296 21.95 7.92 -13.06
C GLY A 296 21.71 9.43 -13.07
N GLN A 297 21.21 10.02 -11.97
CA GLN A 297 21.00 11.47 -11.88
C GLN A 297 21.92 12.13 -10.84
N ASN A 298 21.79 11.73 -9.57
CA ASN A 298 22.45 12.42 -8.45
C ASN A 298 23.07 11.45 -7.42
N VAL A 299 23.24 10.18 -7.79
CA VAL A 299 23.89 9.17 -6.96
C VAL A 299 25.11 8.59 -7.67
N VAL A 300 26.15 8.31 -6.90
CA VAL A 300 27.38 7.61 -7.32
C VAL A 300 27.67 6.47 -6.35
N PRO A 301 28.50 5.47 -6.71
CA PRO A 301 28.97 4.47 -5.77
C PRO A 301 29.55 5.12 -4.52
N LEU A 302 29.30 4.55 -3.35
CA LEU A 302 29.84 5.02 -2.08
C LEU A 302 31.37 4.97 -2.13
N ASP A 303 32.02 6.13 -2.07
CA ASP A 303 33.48 6.25 -2.05
C ASP A 303 34.02 5.98 -0.62
N PRO A 304 34.85 4.94 -0.42
CA PRO A 304 35.47 4.68 0.89
C PRO A 304 36.41 5.80 1.37
N GLY A 305 36.90 6.65 0.46
CA GLY A 305 37.73 7.82 0.77
C GLY A 305 36.93 9.08 1.11
N ALA A 306 35.61 9.08 0.92
CA ALA A 306 34.77 10.21 1.27
C ALA A 306 34.70 10.39 2.80
N THR A 307 34.74 11.64 3.26
CA THR A 307 34.60 11.96 4.68
C THR A 307 33.13 12.20 5.02
N PHE A 308 32.65 11.50 6.04
CA PHE A 308 31.30 11.65 6.59
C PHE A 308 31.37 12.11 8.05
N LYS A 309 30.34 12.80 8.50
CA LYS A 309 30.18 13.23 9.89
C LYS A 309 29.17 12.31 10.58
N GLU A 310 29.36 12.12 11.88
CA GLU A 310 28.34 11.44 12.68
C GLU A 310 26.99 12.13 12.51
N GLY A 311 25.94 11.35 12.21
CA GLY A 311 24.61 11.86 11.89
C GLY A 311 24.37 12.17 10.42
N ASP A 312 25.34 11.96 9.53
CA ASP A 312 25.06 12.00 8.09
C ASP A 312 24.10 10.86 7.71
N ILE A 313 23.17 11.15 6.79
CA ILE A 313 22.07 10.28 6.39
C ILE A 313 22.12 10.00 4.88
N LEU A 314 21.84 8.74 4.52
CA LEU A 314 21.55 8.31 3.15
C LEU A 314 20.22 7.54 3.13
N SER A 315 19.49 7.62 2.02
CA SER A 315 18.34 6.74 1.80
C SER A 315 18.81 5.30 1.60
N LYS A 316 18.09 4.31 2.14
CA LYS A 316 18.34 2.90 1.78
C LYS A 316 17.83 2.54 0.38
N TYR A 317 16.85 3.31 -0.09
CA TYR A 317 16.22 3.08 -1.39
C TYR A 317 16.79 4.05 -2.42
N ILE A 318 17.22 3.50 -3.55
CA ILE A 318 17.69 4.27 -4.70
C ILE A 318 16.60 4.19 -5.75
N LEU A 319 16.06 5.35 -6.13
CA LEU A 319 15.00 5.46 -7.11
C LEU A 319 15.55 5.24 -8.52
N GLN A 320 14.69 4.73 -9.39
CA GLN A 320 15.01 4.46 -10.79
C GLN A 320 13.72 4.52 -11.61
N THR A 321 13.82 4.93 -12.87
CA THR A 321 12.67 4.91 -13.79
C THR A 321 12.18 3.46 -13.98
N PRO A 322 10.89 3.18 -13.72
CA PRO A 322 10.32 1.87 -13.98
C PRO A 322 10.18 1.59 -15.48
N ASP A 323 9.87 0.36 -15.84
CA ASP A 323 9.53 -0.05 -17.22
C ASP A 323 8.45 -1.15 -17.21
N GLY A 324 7.93 -1.46 -18.39
CA GLY A 324 6.82 -2.43 -18.56
C GLY A 324 5.52 -1.95 -17.94
N SER A 325 4.58 -2.88 -17.78
CA SER A 325 3.26 -2.65 -17.16
C SER A 325 3.38 -2.03 -15.77
N ARG A 326 4.40 -2.42 -15.02
CA ARG A 326 4.69 -1.85 -13.69
C ARG A 326 4.86 -0.33 -13.67
N GLY A 327 5.22 0.28 -14.81
CA GLY A 327 5.41 1.72 -14.97
C GLY A 327 4.20 2.49 -15.51
N ASP A 328 3.04 1.85 -15.71
CA ASP A 328 1.88 2.47 -16.39
C ASP A 328 1.22 3.59 -15.57
N LEU A 329 1.33 3.53 -14.25
CA LEU A 329 0.77 4.50 -13.34
C LEU A 329 1.69 5.73 -13.19
N LEU A 330 1.30 6.85 -13.78
CA LEU A 330 1.96 8.14 -13.61
C LEU A 330 1.36 8.92 -12.45
N VAL A 331 2.20 9.61 -11.69
CA VAL A 331 1.77 10.35 -10.51
C VAL A 331 2.43 11.72 -10.42
N ASN A 332 1.65 12.74 -10.13
CA ASN A 332 2.12 14.03 -9.65
C ASN A 332 1.70 14.20 -8.19
N SER A 333 2.61 14.59 -7.30
CA SER A 333 2.29 14.76 -5.87
C SER A 333 2.94 16.01 -5.30
N THR A 334 2.14 16.87 -4.68
CA THR A 334 2.61 18.10 -4.02
C THR A 334 2.10 18.16 -2.59
N TRP A 335 2.97 18.58 -1.67
CA TRP A 335 2.60 18.82 -0.28
C TRP A 335 2.82 20.29 0.05
N THR A 336 1.73 21.00 0.35
CA THR A 336 1.72 22.43 0.67
C THR A 336 0.71 22.67 1.78
N ASP A 337 1.03 23.55 2.74
CA ASP A 337 0.14 23.94 3.84
C ASP A 337 -0.50 22.77 4.61
N GLY A 338 0.29 21.72 4.89
CA GLY A 338 -0.18 20.56 5.66
C GLY A 338 -1.06 19.58 4.88
N LYS A 339 -1.15 19.72 3.55
CA LYS A 339 -2.00 18.87 2.69
C LYS A 339 -1.21 18.24 1.58
N TRP A 340 -1.47 16.95 1.35
CA TRP A 340 -1.10 16.30 0.10
C TRP A 340 -2.16 16.56 -0.95
N VAL A 341 -1.70 16.85 -2.18
CA VAL A 341 -2.47 16.71 -3.41
C VAL A 341 -1.73 15.71 -4.27
N VAL A 342 -2.38 14.58 -4.56
CA VAL A 342 -1.83 13.49 -5.38
C VAL A 342 -2.73 13.26 -6.57
N GLU A 343 -2.18 13.38 -7.78
CA GLU A 343 -2.86 13.17 -9.05
C GLU A 343 -2.26 11.94 -9.73
N MET A 344 -3.10 10.96 -10.06
CA MET A 344 -2.72 9.73 -10.73
C MET A 344 -3.32 9.69 -12.13
N ARG A 345 -2.57 9.13 -13.08
CA ARG A 345 -3.02 8.88 -14.45
C ARG A 345 -2.58 7.49 -14.90
N ARG A 346 -3.52 6.70 -15.42
CA ARG A 346 -3.24 5.43 -16.13
C ARG A 346 -4.15 5.34 -17.36
N ALA A 347 -3.74 4.61 -18.39
CA ALA A 347 -4.64 4.30 -19.49
C ALA A 347 -5.89 3.56 -18.98
N LEU A 348 -7.03 3.81 -19.63
CA LEU A 348 -8.28 3.08 -19.38
C LEU A 348 -8.12 1.59 -19.69
N ASP A 349 -7.39 1.29 -20.77
CA ASP A 349 -6.97 -0.06 -21.17
C ASP A 349 -5.47 -0.02 -21.45
N THR A 350 -4.67 -0.67 -20.60
CA THR A 350 -3.21 -0.75 -20.77
C THR A 350 -2.81 -1.85 -21.75
N GLY A 351 -3.72 -2.77 -22.07
CA GLY A 351 -3.46 -3.99 -22.82
C GLY A 351 -2.72 -5.08 -22.03
N ASN A 352 -2.40 -4.86 -20.75
CA ASN A 352 -1.71 -5.83 -19.91
C ASN A 352 -2.71 -6.72 -19.16
N PRO A 353 -2.51 -8.04 -19.11
CA PRO A 353 -3.46 -8.97 -18.48
C PRO A 353 -3.56 -8.82 -16.95
N GLU A 354 -2.56 -8.23 -16.30
CA GLU A 354 -2.51 -7.94 -14.86
C GLU A 354 -3.26 -6.66 -14.45
N ASP A 355 -3.77 -5.89 -15.41
CA ASP A 355 -4.49 -4.65 -15.19
C ASP A 355 -6.00 -4.81 -15.38
N LYS A 356 -6.79 -4.04 -14.63
CA LYS A 356 -8.24 -3.93 -14.88
C LYS A 356 -8.52 -2.91 -15.96
N VAL A 357 -9.34 -3.30 -16.95
CA VAL A 357 -9.83 -2.37 -17.97
C VAL A 357 -10.99 -1.54 -17.45
N PHE A 358 -10.85 -0.21 -17.54
CA PHE A 358 -11.87 0.76 -17.19
C PHE A 358 -12.67 1.16 -18.43
N THR A 359 -13.98 0.89 -18.44
CA THR A 359 -14.87 1.16 -19.57
C THR A 359 -15.93 2.18 -19.17
N ALA A 360 -16.15 3.19 -20.01
CA ALA A 360 -17.26 4.12 -19.84
C ALA A 360 -18.62 3.40 -19.79
N GLY A 361 -19.52 3.89 -18.94
CA GLY A 361 -20.81 3.28 -18.63
C GLY A 361 -20.76 2.13 -17.62
N LYS A 362 -19.58 1.75 -17.08
CA LYS A 362 -19.45 0.69 -16.07
C LYS A 362 -19.20 1.22 -14.67
N THR A 363 -19.59 0.41 -13.68
CA THR A 363 -19.32 0.61 -12.26
C THR A 363 -18.42 -0.51 -11.74
N TYR A 364 -17.49 -0.12 -10.90
CA TYR A 364 -16.46 -0.94 -10.25
C TYR A 364 -16.60 -0.78 -8.73
N THR A 365 -15.92 -1.64 -7.97
CA THR A 365 -15.70 -1.41 -6.53
C THR A 365 -14.25 -0.98 -6.30
N VAL A 366 -14.05 0.05 -5.49
CA VAL A 366 -12.73 0.48 -5.04
C VAL A 366 -12.62 0.46 -3.52
N GLY A 367 -11.50 -0.04 -3.01
CA GLY A 367 -11.05 0.16 -1.64
C GLY A 367 -9.92 1.18 -1.60
N ILE A 368 -9.98 2.15 -0.69
CA ILE A 368 -8.96 3.20 -0.54
C ILE A 368 -8.25 3.00 0.80
N ALA A 369 -6.93 3.15 0.82
CA ALA A 369 -6.14 3.17 2.04
C ALA A 369 -5.16 4.36 2.07
N ILE A 370 -5.07 5.01 3.23
CA ILE A 370 -4.10 6.06 3.51
C ILE A 370 -3.14 5.60 4.60
N PHE A 371 -1.85 5.67 4.27
CA PHE A 371 -0.76 5.49 5.20
C PHE A 371 -0.18 6.87 5.45
N HIS A 372 -0.28 7.36 6.68
CA HIS A 372 0.37 8.58 7.14
C HIS A 372 0.84 8.36 8.58
N ASP A 373 1.47 9.36 9.21
CA ASP A 373 2.00 9.26 10.57
C ASP A 373 3.19 8.27 10.71
N MET A 374 4.00 8.15 9.64
CA MET A 374 5.20 7.29 9.60
C MET A 374 4.92 5.82 9.96
N VAL A 375 3.84 5.25 9.44
CA VAL A 375 3.42 3.88 9.76
C VAL A 375 3.59 2.90 8.60
N SER A 376 3.78 1.63 8.93
CA SER A 376 3.90 0.53 7.97
C SER A 376 2.76 -0.47 8.11
N ASN A 377 2.72 -1.45 7.21
CA ASN A 377 1.94 -2.68 7.38
C ASN A 377 0.45 -2.42 7.67
N ARG A 378 -0.12 -3.05 8.71
CA ARG A 378 -1.53 -2.96 9.08
C ARG A 378 -1.98 -1.59 9.60
N ARG A 379 -1.07 -0.65 9.82
CA ARG A 379 -1.33 0.57 10.62
C ARG A 379 -1.96 1.73 9.84
N HIS A 380 -2.69 1.43 8.78
CA HIS A 380 -3.26 2.41 7.85
C HIS A 380 -4.76 2.57 8.06
N HIS A 381 -5.28 3.67 7.53
CA HIS A 381 -6.72 3.90 7.46
C HIS A 381 -7.26 3.26 6.19
N VAL A 382 -8.47 2.71 6.26
CA VAL A 382 -9.15 2.05 5.15
C VAL A 382 -10.56 2.60 4.98
N SER A 383 -11.06 2.55 3.75
CA SER A 383 -12.48 2.76 3.47
C SER A 383 -13.26 1.44 3.61
N PHE A 384 -14.55 1.55 3.85
CA PHE A 384 -15.50 0.51 3.40
C PHE A 384 -15.50 0.43 1.85
N PRO A 385 -16.07 -0.62 1.22
CA PRO A 385 -16.14 -0.68 -0.24
C PRO A 385 -16.92 0.51 -0.82
N ILE A 386 -16.40 1.10 -1.89
CA ILE A 386 -16.98 2.29 -2.54
C ILE A 386 -17.29 1.93 -3.99
N THR A 387 -18.48 2.29 -4.47
CA THR A 387 -18.79 2.20 -5.90
C THR A 387 -18.08 3.30 -6.67
N PHE A 388 -17.40 2.91 -7.76
CA PHE A 388 -16.62 3.78 -8.63
C PHE A 388 -17.11 3.66 -10.07
N GLY A 389 -17.68 4.73 -10.63
CA GLY A 389 -18.29 4.71 -11.95
C GLY A 389 -17.49 5.50 -12.98
N ILE A 390 -17.25 4.93 -14.17
CA ILE A 390 -16.74 5.67 -15.33
C ILE A 390 -17.95 6.10 -16.16
N ASP A 391 -18.33 7.37 -16.10
CA ASP A 391 -19.60 7.85 -16.67
C ASP A 391 -20.84 7.02 -16.27
N ALA A 392 -20.82 6.48 -15.05
CA ALA A 392 -21.90 5.67 -14.47
C ALA A 392 -22.32 6.24 -13.11
N ASP A 393 -23.49 5.85 -12.62
CA ASP A 393 -23.94 6.22 -11.26
C ASP A 393 -23.15 5.43 -10.21
N ALA A 394 -22.57 6.15 -9.25
CA ALA A 394 -21.63 5.62 -8.27
C ALA A 394 -21.35 6.66 -7.18
N ALA A 395 -20.81 6.23 -6.04
CA ALA A 395 -20.41 7.10 -4.95
C ALA A 395 -19.25 8.04 -5.35
N ILE A 396 -18.29 7.53 -6.12
CA ILE A 396 -17.26 8.31 -6.82
C ILE A 396 -17.51 8.16 -8.32
N LYS A 397 -17.68 9.28 -9.02
CA LYS A 397 -17.96 9.30 -10.45
C LYS A 397 -16.80 9.96 -11.21
N ALA A 398 -16.17 9.21 -12.10
CA ALA A 398 -15.28 9.77 -13.10
C ALA A 398 -16.12 10.45 -14.20
N VAL A 399 -15.89 11.74 -14.41
CA VAL A 399 -16.58 12.54 -15.43
C VAL A 399 -15.73 12.67 -16.69
N LYS A 400 -16.37 12.60 -17.87
CA LYS A 400 -15.65 12.78 -19.13
C LYS A 400 -15.13 14.21 -19.25
N ILE A 401 -13.86 14.37 -19.59
CA ILE A 401 -13.23 15.66 -19.90
C ILE A 401 -12.93 15.76 -21.41
N PRO A 402 -12.80 16.99 -21.96
CA PRO A 402 -12.62 17.22 -23.39
C PRO A 402 -11.31 16.67 -23.97
#